data_AF-A0A415VGR7-F1
#
_entry.id   AF-A0A415VGR7-F1
#
_cell.length_a   1.000
_cell.length_b   1.000
_cell.length_c   1.000
_cell.angle_alpha   90.00
_cell.angle_beta   90.00
_cell.angle_gamma   90.00
#
_symmetry.space_group_name_H-M   'P 1'
#
loop_
_entity.id
_entity.type
_entity.pdbx_description
1 polymer ?
#
loop_
_entity_poly.entity_id
_entity_poly.type
_entity_poly.pdbx_seq_one_letter_code
_entity_poly.pdbx_strand_id
1 'polypeptide(L)'
;METKDIMSKFDELYGMMASSANVKYMRTFGDTMRCMMKDMASKHPELAQEYLDKLCAIKWKNYLTKNEALDIIGKMNPEATWNMQGWLDEMEKLGLCMEDKPYYNDYALYIAMNQVISDHGETIVAIKGEKSLSDINEDELVKYAYKLALDLLKDKDGVYNIREYFLK
;
A
#
# COMPACT_ATOMS: atom_id res chain seq x y z
N MET A 1 -35.58 -8.51 6.69
CA MET A 1 -34.39 -9.21 6.17
C MET A 1 -33.25 -8.79 7.08
N GLU A 2 -32.63 -9.75 7.75
CA GLU A 2 -31.56 -9.44 8.70
C GLU A 2 -30.27 -9.07 7.95
N THR A 3 -29.33 -8.39 8.62
CA THR A 3 -28.04 -8.00 8.02
C THR A 3 -27.31 -9.18 7.37
N LYS A 4 -27.39 -10.36 7.99
CA LYS A 4 -26.78 -11.59 7.48
C LYS A 4 -27.41 -12.06 6.17
N ASP A 5 -28.74 -11.98 6.04
CA ASP A 5 -29.45 -12.37 4.82
C ASP A 5 -29.08 -11.44 3.66
N ILE A 6 -28.95 -10.14 3.93
CA ILE A 6 -28.54 -9.13 2.95
C ILE A 6 -27.14 -9.44 2.42
N MET A 7 -26.18 -9.66 3.33
CA MET A 7 -24.80 -9.96 2.95
C MET A 7 -24.70 -11.28 2.18
N SER A 8 -25.38 -12.33 2.64
CA SER A 8 -25.40 -13.61 1.95
C SER A 8 -25.93 -13.49 0.52
N LYS A 9 -26.96 -12.67 0.29
CA LYS A 9 -27.50 -12.45 -1.06
C LYS A 9 -26.56 -11.59 -1.91
N PHE A 10 -25.90 -10.60 -1.31
CA PHE A 10 -24.89 -9.79 -2.00
C PHE A 10 -23.71 -10.64 -2.47
N ASP A 11 -23.18 -11.51 -1.61
CA ASP A 11 -22.04 -12.38 -1.93
C ASP A 11 -22.35 -13.35 -3.07
N GLU A 12 -23.57 -13.91 -3.11
CA GLU A 12 -24.05 -14.74 -4.23
C GLU A 12 -24.03 -13.97 -5.56
N LEU A 13 -24.56 -12.73 -5.56
CA LEU A 13 -24.59 -11.88 -6.75
C LEU A 13 -23.20 -11.40 -7.17
N TYR A 14 -22.33 -11.09 -6.20
CA TYR A 14 -20.93 -10.77 -6.44
C TYR A 14 -20.22 -11.95 -7.09
N GLY A 15 -20.36 -13.15 -6.55
CA GLY A 15 -19.77 -14.37 -7.13
C GLY A 15 -20.20 -14.60 -8.56
N MET A 16 -21.50 -14.44 -8.87
CA MET A 16 -22.03 -14.54 -10.22
C MET A 16 -21.42 -13.52 -11.19
N MET A 17 -21.14 -12.30 -10.72
CA MET A 17 -20.48 -11.27 -11.54
C MET A 17 -18.99 -11.55 -11.70
N ALA A 18 -18.28 -11.83 -10.61
CA ALA A 18 -16.83 -12.00 -10.58
C ALA A 18 -16.34 -13.19 -11.44
N SER A 19 -17.13 -14.25 -11.53
CA SER A 19 -16.80 -15.42 -12.35
C SER A 19 -17.36 -15.37 -13.78
N SER A 20 -18.08 -14.32 -14.16
CA SER A 20 -18.79 -14.25 -15.44
C SER A 20 -18.07 -13.39 -16.47
N ALA A 21 -18.04 -13.85 -17.72
CA ALA A 21 -17.64 -13.04 -18.88
C ALA A 21 -18.78 -12.16 -19.43
N ASN A 22 -19.97 -12.18 -18.80
CA ASN A 22 -21.14 -11.45 -19.29
C ASN A 22 -21.06 -9.96 -18.90
N VAL A 23 -20.78 -9.12 -19.91
CA VAL A 23 -20.69 -7.66 -19.78
C VAL A 23 -21.97 -7.06 -19.17
N LYS A 24 -23.15 -7.65 -19.39
CA LYS A 24 -24.40 -7.17 -18.79
C LYS A 24 -24.36 -7.27 -17.27
N TYR A 25 -23.85 -8.37 -16.71
CA TYR A 25 -23.77 -8.57 -15.26
C TYR A 25 -22.77 -7.58 -14.64
N MET A 26 -21.61 -7.38 -15.27
CA MET A 26 -20.62 -6.39 -14.83
C MET A 26 -21.20 -4.97 -14.82
N ARG A 27 -21.95 -4.59 -15.87
CA ARG A 27 -22.59 -3.27 -15.97
C ARG A 27 -23.64 -3.08 -14.88
N THR A 28 -24.55 -4.04 -14.69
CA THR A 28 -25.57 -3.98 -13.63
C THR A 28 -24.93 -3.83 -12.25
N PHE A 29 -23.92 -4.64 -11.93
CA PHE A 29 -23.20 -4.53 -10.67
C PHE A 29 -22.51 -3.16 -10.53
N GLY A 30 -21.80 -2.71 -11.56
CA GLY A 30 -21.12 -1.41 -11.57
C GLY A 30 -22.06 -0.21 -11.46
N ASP A 31 -23.27 -0.29 -12.03
CA ASP A 31 -24.32 0.73 -11.85
C ASP A 31 -24.83 0.75 -10.40
N THR A 32 -25.11 -0.43 -9.82
CA THR A 32 -25.54 -0.54 -8.41
C THR A 32 -24.47 -0.01 -7.46
N MET A 33 -23.20 -0.37 -7.65
CA MET A 33 -22.09 0.13 -6.82
C MET A 33 -21.91 1.64 -6.97
N ARG A 34 -22.15 2.21 -8.15
CA ARG A 34 -22.15 3.68 -8.35
C ARG A 34 -23.27 4.36 -7.57
N CYS A 35 -24.47 3.79 -7.54
CA CYS A 35 -25.56 4.31 -6.70
C CYS A 35 -25.19 4.25 -5.22
N MET A 36 -24.67 3.11 -4.75
CA MET A 36 -24.24 2.96 -3.36
C MET A 36 -23.15 3.97 -2.99
N MET A 37 -22.16 4.19 -3.86
CA MET A 37 -21.10 5.17 -3.62
C MET A 37 -21.63 6.62 -3.59
N LYS A 38 -22.62 6.96 -4.42
CA LYS A 38 -23.27 8.29 -4.35
C LYS A 38 -23.97 8.51 -3.01
N ASP A 39 -24.70 7.49 -2.54
CA ASP A 39 -25.40 7.56 -1.27
C ASP A 39 -24.41 7.68 -0.11
N MET A 40 -23.34 6.88 -0.14
CA MET A 40 -22.27 6.91 0.86
C MET A 40 -21.54 8.25 0.86
N ALA A 41 -21.12 8.76 -0.30
CA ALA A 41 -20.45 10.07 -0.39
C ALA A 41 -21.31 11.21 0.13
N SER A 42 -22.64 11.11 -0.02
CA SER A 42 -23.58 12.14 0.44
C SER A 42 -23.86 12.08 1.94
N LYS A 43 -23.84 10.88 2.55
CA LYS A 43 -24.26 10.66 3.94
C LYS A 43 -23.09 10.40 4.91
N HIS A 44 -22.04 9.76 4.40
CA HIS A 44 -20.85 9.28 5.11
C HIS A 44 -19.60 9.46 4.23
N PRO A 45 -19.20 10.72 3.90
CA PRO A 45 -18.08 11.00 3.00
C PRO A 45 -16.75 10.38 3.46
N GLU A 46 -16.54 10.26 4.77
CA GLU A 46 -15.38 9.60 5.37
C GLU A 46 -15.32 8.11 4.99
N LEU A 47 -16.47 7.43 5.06
CA LEU A 47 -16.58 6.02 4.68
C LEU A 47 -16.41 5.87 3.17
N ALA A 48 -17.02 6.76 2.38
CA ALA A 48 -16.86 6.78 0.92
C ALA A 48 -15.39 6.91 0.50
N GLN A 49 -14.63 7.78 1.17
CA GLN A 49 -13.19 7.91 0.93
C GLN A 49 -12.45 6.61 1.24
N GLU A 50 -12.74 5.95 2.37
CA GLU A 50 -12.08 4.69 2.73
C GLU A 50 -12.32 3.58 1.69
N TYR A 51 -13.56 3.43 1.20
CA TYR A 51 -13.87 2.47 0.14
C TYR A 51 -13.24 2.85 -1.21
N LEU A 52 -13.15 4.14 -1.52
CA LEU A 52 -12.49 4.63 -2.73
C LEU A 52 -10.98 4.36 -2.70
N ASP A 53 -10.33 4.59 -1.56
CA ASP A 53 -8.92 4.29 -1.35
C ASP A 53 -8.68 2.80 -1.58
N LYS A 54 -9.46 1.91 -0.94
CA LYS A 54 -9.38 0.46 -1.19
C LYS A 54 -9.56 0.10 -2.67
N LEU A 55 -10.48 0.76 -3.38
CA LEU A 55 -10.71 0.51 -4.81
C LEU A 55 -9.53 0.94 -5.69
N CYS A 56 -8.73 1.93 -5.26
CA CYS A 56 -7.55 2.39 -6.01
C CYS A 56 -6.49 1.29 -6.18
N ALA A 57 -6.53 0.23 -5.38
CA ALA A 57 -5.68 -0.95 -5.51
C ALA A 57 -5.70 -1.56 -6.92
N ILE A 58 -6.79 -1.43 -7.68
CA ILE A 58 -6.89 -1.92 -9.08
C ILE A 58 -5.78 -1.35 -9.98
N LYS A 59 -5.24 -0.17 -9.67
CA LYS A 59 -4.24 0.51 -10.50
C LYS A 59 -2.80 0.05 -10.23
N TRP A 60 -2.56 -0.72 -9.17
CA TRP A 60 -1.21 -1.00 -8.67
C TRP A 60 -1.04 -2.46 -8.28
N LYS A 61 0.20 -2.96 -8.37
CA LYS A 61 0.58 -4.29 -7.88
C LYS A 61 0.76 -4.28 -6.36
N ASN A 62 1.44 -3.25 -5.83
CA ASN A 62 1.69 -3.03 -4.42
C ASN A 62 0.96 -1.77 -3.96
N TYR A 63 -0.34 -1.90 -3.66
CA TYR A 63 -1.14 -0.81 -3.11
C TYR A 63 -1.34 -0.98 -1.60
N LEU A 64 -1.08 0.11 -0.87
CA LEU A 64 -1.50 0.26 0.51
C LEU A 64 -2.32 1.54 0.68
N THR A 65 -3.38 1.43 1.48
CA THR A 65 -4.05 2.60 2.04
C THR A 65 -3.21 3.20 3.16
N LYS A 66 -3.48 4.46 3.51
CA LYS A 66 -2.85 5.13 4.66
C LYS A 66 -2.99 4.32 5.95
N ASN A 67 -4.19 3.82 6.23
CA ASN A 67 -4.48 3.10 7.47
C ASN A 67 -3.72 1.78 7.55
N GLU A 68 -3.62 1.04 6.44
CA GLU A 68 -2.81 -0.17 6.36
C GLU A 68 -1.33 0.14 6.59
N ALA A 69 -0.79 1.18 5.96
CA ALA A 69 0.59 1.57 6.16
C ALA A 69 0.88 1.95 7.63
N LEU A 70 0.00 2.73 8.27
CA LEU A 70 0.17 3.10 9.68
C LEU A 70 0.12 1.88 10.62
N ASP A 71 -0.77 0.93 10.36
CA ASP A 71 -0.85 -0.32 11.12
C ASP A 71 0.41 -1.17 10.95
N ILE A 72 0.95 -1.25 9.74
CA ILE A 72 2.19 -1.99 9.46
C ILE A 72 3.38 -1.35 10.17
N ILE A 73 3.57 -0.03 10.05
CA ILE A 73 4.65 0.70 10.73
C ILE A 73 4.60 0.48 12.24
N GLY A 74 3.42 0.55 12.84
CA GLY A 74 3.24 0.36 14.28
C GLY A 74 3.62 -1.03 14.79
N LYS A 75 3.78 -2.01 13.88
CA LYS A 75 4.15 -3.39 14.19
C LYS A 75 5.57 -3.77 13.75
N MET A 76 6.30 -2.86 13.10
CA MET A 76 7.66 -3.14 12.64
C MET A 76 8.59 -3.36 13.81
N ASN A 77 9.47 -4.37 13.67
CA ASN A 77 10.50 -4.67 14.65
C ASN A 77 11.77 -5.17 13.92
N PRO A 78 12.88 -4.42 13.95
CA PRO A 78 13.09 -3.13 14.63
C PRO A 78 12.11 -2.01 14.24
N GLU A 79 11.93 -1.03 15.12
CA GLU A 79 11.03 0.10 14.90
C GLU A 79 11.36 0.84 13.60
N ALA A 80 10.32 1.36 12.94
CA ALA A 80 10.46 2.14 11.72
C ALA A 80 11.37 3.36 11.94
N THR A 81 12.26 3.60 10.97
CA THR A 81 13.24 4.69 11.04
C THR A 81 12.60 6.06 10.83
N TRP A 82 11.65 6.17 9.90
CA TRP A 82 11.04 7.44 9.55
C TRP A 82 9.54 7.41 9.82
N ASN A 83 9.02 8.50 10.37
CA ASN A 83 7.59 8.80 10.26
C ASN A 83 7.27 9.31 8.84
N MET A 84 6.00 9.27 8.45
CA MET A 84 5.56 9.64 7.11
C MET A 84 6.01 11.06 6.70
N GLN A 85 5.93 12.06 7.59
CA GLN A 85 6.28 13.43 7.23
C GLN A 85 7.78 13.59 7.02
N GLY A 86 8.61 13.09 7.93
CA GLY A 86 10.07 13.12 7.77
C GLY A 86 10.52 12.38 6.52
N TRP A 87 9.85 11.25 6.19
CA TRP A 87 10.09 10.55 4.94
C TRP A 87 9.73 11.39 3.71
N LEU A 88 8.55 12.03 3.70
CA LEU A 88 8.12 12.91 2.60
C LEU A 88 9.12 14.06 2.37
N ASP A 89 9.53 14.72 3.45
CA ASP A 89 10.45 15.87 3.40
C ASP A 89 11.80 15.47 2.78
N GLU A 90 12.36 14.31 3.17
CA GLU A 90 13.62 13.80 2.61
C GLU A 90 13.48 13.32 1.16
N MET A 91 12.37 12.68 0.81
CA MET A 91 12.09 12.27 -0.57
C MET A 91 11.97 13.48 -1.50
N GLU A 92 11.30 14.54 -1.07
CA GLU A 92 11.17 15.79 -1.83
C GLU A 92 12.52 16.51 -1.96
N LYS A 93 13.25 16.67 -0.85
CA LYS A 93 14.60 17.25 -0.82
C LYS A 93 15.56 16.57 -1.80
N LEU A 94 15.47 15.25 -1.94
CA LEU A 94 16.31 14.46 -2.84
C LEU A 94 15.74 14.32 -4.26
N GLY A 95 14.54 14.85 -4.54
CA GLY A 95 13.88 14.76 -5.83
C GLY A 95 13.53 13.32 -6.25
N LEU A 96 13.20 12.46 -5.29
CA LEU A 96 12.91 11.04 -5.53
C LEU A 96 11.42 10.82 -5.85
N CYS A 97 11.15 9.85 -6.73
CA CYS A 97 9.79 9.56 -7.19
C CYS A 97 9.04 8.70 -6.17
N MET A 98 7.94 9.22 -5.62
CA MET A 98 7.18 8.53 -4.57
C MET A 98 6.16 7.52 -5.09
N GLU A 99 5.81 7.59 -6.37
CA GLU A 99 4.87 6.67 -7.01
C GLU A 99 5.39 6.20 -8.36
N ASP A 100 5.09 4.97 -8.74
CA ASP A 100 5.34 4.49 -10.11
C ASP A 100 4.28 3.45 -10.51
N LYS A 101 3.43 3.78 -11.48
CA LYS A 101 2.39 2.88 -11.98
C LYS A 101 2.96 1.88 -12.99
N PRO A 102 2.59 0.59 -12.93
CA PRO A 102 1.58 0.00 -12.05
C PRO A 102 2.19 -0.64 -10.78
N TYR A 103 3.38 -0.24 -10.35
CA TYR A 103 4.14 -0.97 -9.34
C TYR A 103 3.69 -0.66 -7.92
N TYR A 104 3.76 0.60 -7.49
CA TYR A 104 3.52 0.99 -6.10
C TYR A 104 3.03 2.43 -5.98
N ASN A 105 2.26 2.69 -4.92
CA ASN A 105 1.98 4.05 -4.45
C ASN A 105 2.94 4.46 -3.32
N ASP A 106 2.86 5.74 -2.94
CA ASP A 106 3.64 6.38 -1.88
C ASP A 106 3.68 5.58 -0.58
N TYR A 107 2.53 5.11 -0.09
CA TYR A 107 2.46 4.32 1.13
C TYR A 107 3.21 2.99 1.01
N ALA A 108 3.12 2.31 -0.13
CA ALA A 108 3.87 1.07 -0.34
C ALA A 108 5.39 1.30 -0.39
N LEU A 109 5.83 2.39 -1.02
CA LEU A 109 7.25 2.78 -0.99
C LEU A 109 7.73 3.13 0.42
N TYR A 110 6.95 3.92 1.15
CA TYR A 110 7.25 4.27 2.54
C TYR A 110 7.41 3.04 3.44
N ILE A 111 6.51 2.05 3.32
CA ILE A 111 6.62 0.79 4.05
C ILE A 111 7.85 0.00 3.62
N ALA A 112 8.07 -0.18 2.32
CA ALA A 112 9.21 -0.95 1.83
C ALA A 112 10.55 -0.32 2.25
N MET A 113 10.67 1.01 2.26
CA MET A 113 11.89 1.69 2.72
C MET A 113 12.13 1.50 4.21
N ASN A 114 11.10 1.63 5.05
CA ASN A 114 11.23 1.35 6.48
C ASN A 114 11.53 -0.13 6.75
N GLN A 115 10.91 -1.04 5.99
CA GLN A 115 11.24 -2.46 6.05
C GLN A 115 12.71 -2.71 5.73
N VAL A 116 13.23 -2.13 4.64
CA VAL A 116 14.63 -2.29 4.25
C VAL A 116 15.57 -1.86 5.37
N ILE A 117 15.33 -0.72 6.01
CA ILE A 117 16.21 -0.28 7.12
C ILE A 117 16.03 -1.15 8.37
N SER A 118 14.79 -1.55 8.68
CA SER A 118 14.48 -2.44 9.81
C SER A 118 15.19 -3.80 9.65
N ASP A 119 15.09 -4.42 8.48
CA ASP A 119 15.62 -5.76 8.21
C ASP A 119 17.11 -5.76 7.84
N HIS A 120 17.60 -4.70 7.17
CA HIS A 120 18.93 -4.68 6.55
C HIS A 120 19.83 -3.51 7.01
N GLY A 121 19.37 -2.66 7.92
CA GLY A 121 20.12 -1.48 8.38
C GLY A 121 21.52 -1.79 8.87
N GLU A 122 21.66 -2.82 9.72
CA GLU A 122 22.97 -3.29 10.22
C GLU A 122 23.90 -3.78 9.09
N THR A 123 23.33 -4.37 8.03
CA THR A 123 24.11 -4.78 6.86
C THR A 123 24.60 -3.56 6.07
N ILE A 124 23.76 -2.54 5.92
CA ILE A 124 24.13 -1.27 5.26
C ILE A 124 25.27 -0.60 6.04
N VAL A 125 25.17 -0.55 7.37
CA VAL A 125 26.23 -0.06 8.28
C VAL A 125 27.54 -0.79 8.06
N ALA A 126 27.51 -2.13 8.07
CA ALA A 126 28.68 -2.96 7.88
C ALA A 126 29.34 -2.74 6.50
N ILE A 127 28.55 -2.65 5.43
CA ILE A 127 29.06 -2.37 4.06
C ILE A 127 29.74 -1.00 3.98
N LYS A 128 29.21 -0.01 4.70
CA LYS A 128 29.77 1.34 4.75
C LYS A 128 31.00 1.46 5.66
N GLY A 129 31.29 0.43 6.46
CA GLY A 129 32.37 0.45 7.44
C GLY A 129 32.08 1.35 8.65
N GLU A 130 30.80 1.66 8.87
CA GLU A 130 30.34 2.47 9.99
C GLU A 130 30.05 1.60 11.22
N LYS A 131 29.86 2.22 12.39
CA LYS A 131 29.60 1.48 13.65
C LYS A 131 28.13 1.33 13.96
N SER A 132 27.29 2.25 13.47
CA SER A 132 25.87 2.29 13.74
C SER A 132 25.11 3.01 12.63
N LEU A 133 23.80 2.82 12.56
CA LEU A 133 22.93 3.52 11.61
C LEU A 133 23.00 5.05 11.77
N SER A 134 23.19 5.55 13.00
CA SER A 134 23.31 6.98 13.27
C SER A 134 24.60 7.61 12.74
N ASP A 135 25.61 6.79 12.37
CA ASP A 135 26.84 7.29 11.77
C ASP A 135 26.71 7.48 10.25
N ILE A 136 25.66 6.89 9.64
CA ILE A 136 25.41 7.03 8.20
C ILE A 136 24.75 8.39 7.91
N ASN A 137 25.24 9.08 6.88
CA ASN A 137 24.59 10.28 6.38
C ASN A 137 23.15 9.98 5.92
N GLU A 138 22.18 10.77 6.38
CA GLU A 138 20.76 10.54 6.12
C GLU A 138 20.42 10.50 4.62
N ASP A 139 20.94 11.42 3.80
CA ASP A 139 20.72 11.43 2.35
C ASP A 139 21.22 10.14 1.68
N GLU A 140 22.33 9.57 2.18
CA GLU A 140 22.84 8.29 1.69
C GLU A 140 21.94 7.14 2.13
N LEU A 141 21.54 7.10 3.40
CA LEU A 141 20.66 6.07 3.95
C LEU A 141 19.34 6.02 3.18
N VAL A 142 18.73 7.18 2.92
CA VAL A 142 17.51 7.32 2.12
C VAL A 142 17.71 6.79 0.70
N LYS A 143 18.84 7.11 0.05
CA LYS A 143 19.14 6.59 -1.31
C LYS A 143 19.31 5.08 -1.35
N TYR A 144 19.93 4.48 -0.32
CA TYR A 144 20.05 3.02 -0.22
C TYR A 144 18.70 2.35 0.01
N ALA A 145 17.95 2.84 1.02
CA ALA A 145 16.61 2.35 1.33
C ALA A 145 15.70 2.42 0.10
N TYR A 146 15.72 3.56 -0.60
CA TYR A 146 14.92 3.78 -1.80
C TYR A 146 15.25 2.75 -2.88
N LYS A 147 16.53 2.57 -3.25
CA LYS A 147 16.90 1.63 -4.31
C LYS A 147 16.50 0.19 -3.99
N LEU A 148 16.77 -0.27 -2.77
CA LEU A 148 16.41 -1.63 -2.33
C LEU A 148 14.89 -1.81 -2.26
N ALA A 149 14.15 -0.79 -1.81
CA ALA A 149 12.68 -0.81 -1.82
C ALA A 149 12.13 -0.89 -3.25
N LEU A 150 12.75 -0.20 -4.22
CA LEU A 150 12.36 -0.32 -5.62
C LEU A 150 12.61 -1.73 -6.18
N ASP A 151 13.72 -2.37 -5.82
CA ASP A 151 14.01 -3.73 -6.26
C ASP A 151 12.95 -4.72 -5.77
N LEU A 152 12.45 -4.54 -4.52
CA LEU A 152 11.33 -5.31 -3.99
C LEU A 152 10.00 -4.99 -4.70
N LEU A 153 9.62 -3.70 -4.77
CA LEU A 153 8.32 -3.28 -5.27
C LEU A 153 8.16 -3.44 -6.78
N LYS A 154 9.27 -3.47 -7.51
CA LYS A 154 9.33 -3.73 -8.95
C LYS A 154 9.89 -5.12 -9.27
N ASP A 155 9.82 -6.05 -8.31
CA ASP A 155 10.20 -7.43 -8.52
C ASP A 155 9.57 -7.98 -9.81
N LYS A 156 10.44 -8.44 -10.70
CA LYS A 156 10.07 -8.91 -12.04
C LYS A 156 9.42 -10.27 -11.98
N ASP A 157 9.81 -11.09 -11.02
CA ASP A 157 9.28 -12.43 -10.82
C ASP A 157 7.91 -12.36 -10.14
N GLY A 158 7.57 -11.22 -9.52
CA GLY A 158 6.29 -10.97 -8.88
C GLY A 158 6.06 -11.80 -7.63
N VAL A 159 7.14 -12.29 -7.02
CA VAL A 159 7.13 -13.07 -5.77
C VAL A 159 6.91 -12.14 -4.59
N TYR A 160 7.49 -10.94 -4.63
CA TYR A 160 7.23 -9.94 -3.61
C TYR A 160 5.87 -9.25 -3.83
N ASN A 161 4.99 -9.37 -2.82
CA ASN A 161 3.77 -8.60 -2.72
C ASN A 161 3.61 -8.06 -1.30
N ILE A 162 3.54 -6.73 -1.16
CA ILE A 162 3.53 -6.06 0.14
C ILE A 162 2.31 -6.42 0.99
N ARG A 163 1.15 -6.61 0.35
CA ARG A 163 -0.07 -6.98 1.06
C ARG A 163 0.02 -8.41 1.57
N GLU A 164 0.53 -9.32 0.75
CA GLU A 164 0.74 -10.71 1.18
C GLU A 164 1.80 -10.86 2.26
N TYR A 165 2.79 -9.98 2.28
CA TYR A 165 3.85 -10.02 3.28
C TYR A 165 3.36 -9.53 4.65
N PHE A 166 2.66 -8.38 4.68
CA PHE A 166 2.32 -7.71 5.94
C PHE A 166 0.89 -7.91 6.44
N LEU A 167 -0.06 -8.24 5.57
CA LEU A 167 -1.50 -8.24 5.89
C LEU A 167 -2.12 -9.66 5.81
N LYS A 168 -1.29 -10.71 5.87
CA LYS A 168 -1.77 -12.11 5.98
C LYS A 168 -2.27 -12.44 7.38
#